data_AF-A0A7W6YAE4-F1
#
_entry.id   AF-A0A7W6YAE4-F1
#
_cell.length_a   1.000
_cell.length_b   1.000
_cell.length_c   1.000
_cell.angle_alpha   90.00
_cell.angle_beta   90.00
_cell.angle_gamma   90.00
#
_symmetry.space_group_name_H-M   'P 1'
#
loop_
_entity.id
_entity.type
_entity.pdbx_description
1 polymer ?
#
loop_
_entity_poly.entity_id
_entity_poly.type
_entity_poly.pdbx_seq_one_letter_code
_entity_poly.pdbx_strand_id
1 'polypeptide(L)'
;MIEYALLFGLGFLTAAFLVFLISPAVHRRIVWYTENRLKATMPLSPQEVRAQKDMVRALYAAENARTTQDLLREREKSLSLQLRHDALAVDAGRLAADIGELQAQIGEMHVEAAEQRSHLRKDENYISQLKTNLHIAEQSAANKESELTAMRTRLSKLSEQTDGLRIDLAARETEAESLKFRANALRDERDTLRQDVTLLQKRAKDAEQKLTQQQHMVIRLEDKAARESASAAEKENLLARRQQEIAKLKEQLKAANAEIRRINRVLRDAGLTKMAADLPAELTAEDTAASMFDTAAVTAEMGEDVRKRSAALAERLQNAKAVAGRDGAIREEIASIAANMVALTALNEGPSSPIRTLLADAGTKTPNDRVSLADRAAAIIANPVH
;
A
#
# COMPACT_ATOMS: atom_id res chain seq x y z
N MET A 1 49.94 -206.86 -18.94
CA MET A 1 49.26 -205.56 -18.83
C MET A 1 50.20 -204.38 -19.09
N ILE A 2 51.23 -204.13 -18.27
CA ILE A 2 52.12 -202.95 -18.41
C ILE A 2 52.78 -202.83 -19.79
N GLU A 3 53.18 -203.95 -20.40
CA GLU A 3 53.83 -204.03 -21.71
C GLU A 3 53.07 -203.31 -22.85
N TYR A 4 51.75 -203.50 -22.95
CA TYR A 4 50.93 -202.83 -23.96
C TYR A 4 50.90 -201.31 -23.76
N ALA A 5 50.97 -200.83 -22.52
CA ALA A 5 51.04 -199.39 -22.22
C ALA A 5 52.41 -198.79 -22.61
N LEU A 6 53.50 -199.55 -22.46
CA LEU A 6 54.83 -199.11 -22.91
C LEU A 6 54.93 -199.04 -24.44
N LEU A 7 54.41 -200.04 -25.17
CA LEU A 7 54.38 -200.00 -26.64
C LEU A 7 53.52 -198.85 -27.17
N PHE A 8 52.35 -198.61 -26.56
CA PHE A 8 51.51 -197.46 -26.89
C PHE A 8 52.22 -196.12 -26.59
N GLY A 9 52.89 -196.02 -25.44
CA GLY A 9 53.69 -194.84 -25.06
C GLY A 9 54.83 -194.57 -26.03
N LEU A 10 55.56 -195.60 -26.47
CA LEU A 10 56.64 -195.47 -27.46
C LEU A 10 56.10 -195.04 -28.84
N GLY A 11 54.98 -195.61 -29.28
CA GLY A 11 54.32 -195.22 -30.52
C GLY A 11 53.83 -193.77 -30.50
N PHE A 12 53.25 -193.32 -29.37
CA PHE A 12 52.85 -191.93 -29.19
C PHE A 12 54.06 -190.97 -29.17
N LEU A 13 55.13 -191.33 -28.44
CA LEU A 13 56.32 -190.48 -28.31
C LEU A 13 57.04 -190.31 -29.66
N THR A 14 57.15 -191.37 -30.46
CA THR A 14 57.77 -191.32 -31.79
C THR A 14 56.93 -190.52 -32.79
N ALA A 15 55.59 -190.65 -32.75
CA ALA A 15 54.68 -189.81 -33.54
C ALA A 15 54.79 -188.32 -33.15
N ALA A 16 54.81 -188.01 -31.86
CA ALA A 16 54.98 -186.64 -31.36
C ALA A 16 56.33 -186.02 -31.78
N PHE A 17 57.41 -186.81 -31.77
CA PHE A 17 58.73 -186.36 -32.20
C PHE A 17 58.77 -186.00 -33.69
N LEU A 18 58.13 -186.81 -34.56
CA LEU A 18 58.01 -186.51 -35.99
C LEU A 18 57.20 -185.24 -36.26
N VAL A 19 56.08 -185.03 -35.54
CA VAL A 19 55.30 -183.79 -35.64
C VAL A 19 56.13 -182.57 -35.24
N PHE A 20 56.91 -182.67 -34.16
CA PHE A 20 57.75 -181.57 -33.67
C PHE A 20 58.87 -181.20 -34.66
N LEU A 21 59.44 -182.20 -35.34
CA LEU A 21 60.51 -182.01 -36.33
C LEU A 21 60.00 -181.35 -37.63
N ILE A 22 58.77 -181.64 -38.04
CA ILE A 22 58.15 -181.07 -39.26
C ILE A 22 57.54 -179.69 -39.02
N SER A 23 57.01 -179.43 -37.82
CA SER A 23 56.35 -178.19 -37.41
C SER A 23 57.05 -176.88 -37.84
N PRO A 24 58.36 -176.64 -37.54
CA PRO A 24 59.00 -175.37 -37.88
C PRO A 24 59.13 -175.12 -39.39
N ALA A 25 59.22 -176.17 -40.22
CA ALA A 25 59.26 -176.04 -41.67
C ALA A 25 57.89 -175.64 -42.25
N VAL A 26 56.82 -176.24 -41.73
CA VAL A 26 55.44 -175.90 -42.11
C VAL A 26 55.10 -174.48 -41.67
N HIS A 27 55.45 -174.09 -40.43
CA HIS A 27 55.19 -172.74 -39.92
C HIS A 27 55.89 -171.65 -40.75
N ARG A 28 57.18 -171.83 -41.09
CA ARG A 28 57.90 -170.90 -42.00
C ARG A 28 57.21 -170.74 -43.35
N ARG A 29 56.69 -171.83 -43.93
CA ARG A 29 56.00 -171.81 -45.22
C ARG A 29 54.64 -171.09 -45.13
N ILE A 30 53.89 -171.28 -44.04
CA ILE A 30 52.65 -170.55 -43.76
C ILE A 30 52.93 -169.05 -43.67
N VAL A 31 53.91 -168.63 -42.85
CA VAL A 31 54.25 -167.21 -42.66
C VAL A 31 54.54 -166.53 -44.01
N TRP A 32 55.39 -167.11 -44.85
CA TRP A 32 55.72 -166.53 -46.16
C TRP A 32 54.49 -166.38 -47.08
N TYR A 33 53.64 -167.41 -47.18
CA TYR A 33 52.41 -167.32 -47.97
C TYR A 33 51.42 -166.30 -47.39
N THR A 34 51.31 -166.18 -46.06
CA THR A 34 50.45 -165.16 -45.45
C THR A 34 50.98 -163.75 -45.70
N GLU A 35 52.29 -163.52 -45.60
CA GLU A 35 52.91 -162.21 -45.84
C GLU A 35 52.79 -161.77 -47.31
N ASN A 36 53.11 -162.67 -48.26
CA ASN A 36 52.95 -162.38 -49.68
C ASN A 36 51.48 -162.17 -50.07
N ARG A 37 50.54 -162.95 -49.50
CA ARG A 37 49.12 -162.72 -49.76
C ARG A 37 48.65 -161.40 -49.17
N LEU A 38 49.08 -161.03 -47.96
CA LEU A 38 48.74 -159.74 -47.35
C LEU A 38 49.23 -158.59 -48.24
N LYS A 39 50.49 -158.62 -48.68
CA LYS A 39 51.09 -157.63 -49.59
C LYS A 39 50.39 -157.54 -50.95
N ALA A 40 49.87 -158.65 -51.47
CA ALA A 40 49.10 -158.67 -52.72
C ALA A 40 47.66 -158.16 -52.58
N THR A 41 47.07 -158.22 -51.38
CA THR A 41 45.68 -157.78 -51.11
C THR A 41 45.56 -156.41 -50.42
N MET A 42 46.65 -155.87 -49.88
CA MET A 42 46.65 -154.59 -49.16
C MET A 42 46.97 -153.44 -50.12
N PRO A 43 46.03 -152.52 -50.40
CA PRO A 43 46.11 -151.63 -51.56
C PRO A 43 46.98 -150.37 -51.38
N LEU A 44 47.81 -150.29 -50.33
CA LEU A 44 48.72 -149.16 -50.10
C LEU A 44 50.10 -149.60 -49.64
N SER A 45 51.15 -148.92 -50.10
CA SER A 45 52.52 -149.13 -49.62
C SER A 45 52.78 -148.53 -48.23
N PRO A 46 53.81 -148.99 -47.50
CA PRO A 46 54.21 -148.39 -46.22
C PRO A 46 54.66 -146.92 -46.31
N GLN A 47 54.93 -146.41 -47.52
CA GLN A 47 55.22 -144.98 -47.74
C GLN A 47 53.94 -144.17 -47.89
N GLU A 48 52.94 -144.66 -48.65
CA GLU A 48 51.63 -144.01 -48.76
C GLU A 48 50.91 -143.92 -47.41
N VAL A 49 50.97 -144.96 -46.57
CA VAL A 49 50.37 -144.94 -45.21
C VAL A 49 51.01 -143.85 -44.33
N ARG A 50 52.31 -143.55 -44.51
CA ARG A 50 52.97 -142.42 -43.84
C ARG A 50 52.53 -141.09 -44.46
N ALA A 51 52.54 -140.98 -45.78
CA ALA A 51 52.10 -139.78 -46.49
C ALA A 51 50.65 -139.40 -46.16
N GLN A 52 49.72 -140.36 -46.08
CA GLN A 52 48.34 -140.14 -45.66
C GLN A 52 48.25 -139.71 -44.19
N LYS A 53 49.03 -140.33 -43.29
CA LYS A 53 49.06 -139.95 -41.86
C LYS A 53 49.58 -138.52 -41.67
N ASP A 54 50.64 -138.15 -42.38
CA ASP A 54 51.20 -136.80 -42.32
C ASP A 54 50.36 -135.77 -43.09
N MET A 55 49.65 -136.17 -44.16
CA MET A 55 48.62 -135.37 -44.81
C MET A 55 47.44 -135.08 -43.88
N VAL A 56 46.90 -136.09 -43.17
CA VAL A 56 45.82 -135.89 -42.18
C VAL A 56 46.29 -135.00 -41.03
N ARG A 57 47.53 -135.17 -40.56
CA ARG A 57 48.16 -134.27 -39.58
C ARG A 57 48.28 -132.84 -40.14
N ALA A 58 48.67 -132.65 -41.39
CA ALA A 58 48.80 -131.34 -42.03
C ALA A 58 47.44 -130.67 -42.28
N LEU A 59 46.41 -131.42 -42.70
CA LEU A 59 45.04 -130.94 -42.83
C LEU A 59 44.49 -130.50 -41.47
N TYR A 60 44.59 -131.35 -40.44
CA TYR A 60 44.16 -130.99 -39.09
C TYR A 60 44.93 -129.79 -38.52
N ALA A 61 46.24 -129.67 -38.79
CA ALA A 61 47.01 -128.49 -38.42
C ALA A 61 46.58 -127.22 -39.18
N ALA A 62 46.27 -127.33 -40.48
CA ALA A 62 45.80 -126.20 -41.29
C ALA A 62 44.37 -125.76 -40.92
N GLU A 63 43.48 -126.70 -40.61
CA GLU A 63 42.13 -126.44 -40.13
C GLU A 63 42.15 -125.83 -38.72
N ASN A 64 43.01 -126.32 -37.82
CA ASN A 64 43.24 -125.68 -36.51
C ASN A 64 43.85 -124.28 -36.68
N ALA A 65 44.83 -124.08 -37.56
CA ALA A 65 45.43 -122.76 -37.82
C ALA A 65 44.40 -121.78 -38.41
N ARG A 66 43.54 -122.23 -39.32
CA ARG A 66 42.46 -121.43 -39.90
C ARG A 66 41.40 -121.08 -38.86
N THR A 67 40.87 -122.08 -38.14
CA THR A 67 39.83 -121.85 -37.12
C THR A 67 40.32 -121.01 -35.96
N THR A 68 41.59 -121.14 -35.54
CA THR A 68 42.18 -120.22 -34.54
C THR A 68 42.39 -118.82 -35.10
N GLN A 69 42.80 -118.65 -36.36
CA GLN A 69 42.89 -117.32 -36.99
C GLN A 69 41.51 -116.65 -37.13
N ASP A 70 40.48 -117.39 -37.55
CA ASP A 70 39.12 -116.87 -37.68
C ASP A 70 38.50 -116.55 -36.29
N LEU A 71 38.76 -117.38 -35.28
CA LEU A 71 38.41 -117.10 -33.88
C LEU A 71 39.14 -115.87 -33.32
N LEU A 72 40.39 -115.63 -33.69
CA LEU A 72 41.11 -114.41 -33.33
C LEU A 72 40.48 -113.18 -34.01
N ARG A 73 40.17 -113.25 -35.30
CA ARG A 73 39.47 -112.18 -36.04
C ARG A 73 38.12 -111.83 -35.40
N GLU A 74 37.31 -112.82 -35.00
CA GLU A 74 36.03 -112.54 -34.32
C GLU A 74 36.20 -112.01 -32.88
N ARG A 75 37.29 -112.37 -32.18
CA ARG A 75 37.66 -111.74 -30.91
C ARG A 75 38.11 -110.29 -31.08
N GLU A 76 38.96 -109.99 -32.06
CA GLU A 76 39.38 -108.63 -32.39
C GLU A 76 38.17 -107.75 -32.77
N LYS A 77 37.26 -108.27 -33.61
CA LYS A 77 35.99 -107.59 -33.94
C LYS A 77 35.13 -107.33 -32.70
N SER A 78 34.85 -108.36 -31.90
CA SER A 78 33.98 -108.21 -30.72
C SER A 78 34.58 -107.29 -29.65
N LEU A 79 35.89 -107.34 -29.41
CA LEU A 79 36.59 -106.35 -28.57
C LEU A 79 36.49 -104.94 -29.15
N SER A 80 36.66 -104.76 -30.47
CA SER A 80 36.52 -103.45 -31.11
C SER A 80 35.09 -102.89 -31.04
N LEU A 81 34.08 -103.76 -31.03
CA LEU A 81 32.67 -103.39 -30.85
C LEU A 81 32.35 -103.05 -29.40
N GLN A 82 32.91 -103.79 -28.43
CA GLN A 82 32.81 -103.48 -26.99
C GLN A 82 33.43 -102.12 -26.68
N LEU A 83 34.67 -101.88 -27.10
CA LEU A 83 35.35 -100.59 -26.89
C LEU A 83 34.60 -99.40 -27.53
N ARG A 84 33.93 -99.61 -28.67
CA ARG A 84 33.05 -98.59 -29.30
C ARG A 84 31.75 -98.40 -28.53
N HIS A 85 31.12 -99.48 -28.06
CA HIS A 85 29.92 -99.42 -27.22
C HIS A 85 30.21 -98.68 -25.92
N ASP A 86 31.33 -98.97 -25.27
CA ASP A 86 31.70 -98.38 -23.98
C ASP A 86 32.05 -96.89 -24.13
N ALA A 87 32.71 -96.51 -25.23
CA ALA A 87 32.90 -95.10 -25.59
C ALA A 87 31.55 -94.37 -25.81
N LEU A 88 30.64 -94.97 -26.59
CA LEU A 88 29.30 -94.42 -26.83
C LEU A 88 28.46 -94.35 -25.53
N ALA A 89 28.65 -95.28 -24.59
CA ALA A 89 28.00 -95.26 -23.29
C ALA A 89 28.53 -94.13 -22.39
N VAL A 90 29.84 -93.85 -22.42
CA VAL A 90 30.44 -92.70 -21.74
C VAL A 90 29.93 -91.38 -22.33
N ASP A 91 29.90 -91.26 -23.66
CA ASP A 91 29.42 -90.02 -24.30
C ASP A 91 27.89 -89.84 -24.15
N ALA A 92 27.10 -90.90 -24.16
CA ALA A 92 25.68 -90.83 -23.80
C ALA A 92 25.48 -90.44 -22.32
N GLY A 93 26.33 -90.92 -21.41
CA GLY A 93 26.33 -90.52 -20.00
C GLY A 93 26.67 -89.05 -19.79
N ARG A 94 27.62 -88.51 -20.56
CA ARG A 94 27.94 -87.06 -20.59
C ARG A 94 26.74 -86.25 -21.09
N LEU A 95 26.21 -86.58 -22.26
CA LEU A 95 25.06 -85.87 -22.84
C LEU A 95 23.83 -85.92 -21.90
N ALA A 96 23.63 -87.01 -21.16
CA ALA A 96 22.57 -87.09 -20.15
C ALA A 96 22.82 -86.17 -18.93
N ALA A 97 24.08 -85.99 -18.52
CA ALA A 97 24.45 -85.02 -17.48
C ALA A 97 24.29 -83.57 -17.99
N ASP A 98 24.78 -83.25 -19.18
CA ASP A 98 24.66 -81.93 -19.82
C ASP A 98 23.18 -81.53 -19.97
N ILE A 99 22.31 -82.47 -20.39
CA ILE A 99 20.86 -82.26 -20.46
C ILE A 99 20.25 -82.02 -19.08
N GLY A 100 20.73 -82.71 -18.03
CA GLY A 100 20.29 -82.50 -16.65
C GLY A 100 20.67 -81.11 -16.11
N GLU A 101 21.89 -80.65 -16.38
CA GLU A 101 22.37 -79.32 -16.00
C GLU A 101 21.59 -78.21 -16.73
N LEU A 102 21.39 -78.35 -18.05
CA LEU A 102 20.56 -77.42 -18.83
C LEU A 102 19.10 -77.40 -18.37
N GLN A 103 18.53 -78.55 -17.98
CA GLN A 103 17.17 -78.60 -17.39
C GLN A 103 17.10 -77.91 -16.02
N ALA A 104 18.13 -78.05 -15.18
CA ALA A 104 18.22 -77.33 -13.91
C ALA A 104 18.31 -75.80 -14.12
N GLN A 105 19.17 -75.36 -15.06
CA GLN A 105 19.32 -73.94 -15.41
C GLN A 105 18.04 -73.34 -16.00
N ILE A 106 17.32 -74.09 -16.85
CA ILE A 106 16.00 -73.68 -17.36
C ILE A 106 14.98 -73.56 -16.21
N GLY A 107 15.02 -74.48 -15.23
CA GLY A 107 14.21 -74.40 -14.02
C GLY A 107 14.49 -73.14 -13.19
N GLU A 108 15.76 -72.82 -12.96
CA GLU A 108 16.22 -71.63 -12.24
C GLU A 108 15.76 -70.34 -12.95
N MET A 109 16.05 -70.19 -14.25
CA MET A 109 15.58 -69.05 -15.06
C MET A 109 14.05 -68.92 -15.08
N HIS A 110 13.29 -70.02 -14.99
CA HIS A 110 11.84 -69.99 -14.88
C HIS A 110 11.36 -69.49 -13.50
N VAL A 111 12.07 -69.79 -12.41
CA VAL A 111 11.80 -69.24 -11.08
C VAL A 111 12.13 -67.74 -11.04
N GLU A 112 13.30 -67.32 -11.52
CA GLU A 112 13.67 -65.91 -11.63
C GLU A 112 12.65 -65.11 -12.46
N ALA A 113 12.25 -65.62 -13.62
CA ALA A 113 11.25 -64.96 -14.46
C ALA A 113 9.87 -64.90 -13.80
N ALA A 114 9.50 -65.87 -12.96
CA ALA A 114 8.27 -65.83 -12.17
C ALA A 114 8.34 -64.80 -11.03
N GLU A 115 9.49 -64.69 -10.36
CA GLU A 115 9.74 -63.69 -9.32
C GLU A 115 9.75 -62.26 -9.91
N GLN A 116 10.47 -62.01 -11.00
CA GLN A 116 10.46 -60.72 -11.70
C GLN A 116 9.04 -60.32 -12.14
N ARG A 117 8.23 -61.25 -12.64
CA ARG A 117 6.81 -61.01 -12.96
C ARG A 117 5.95 -60.73 -11.71
N SER A 118 6.31 -61.29 -10.56
CA SER A 118 5.68 -60.98 -9.27
C SER A 118 6.03 -59.57 -8.80
N HIS A 119 7.29 -59.16 -8.93
CA HIS A 119 7.74 -57.79 -8.65
C HIS A 119 7.05 -56.76 -9.54
N LEU A 120 7.08 -56.93 -10.87
CA LEU A 120 6.38 -56.03 -11.80
C LEU A 120 4.88 -55.87 -11.49
N ARG A 121 4.21 -56.91 -10.98
CA ARG A 121 2.81 -56.81 -10.53
C ARG A 121 2.65 -56.04 -9.21
N LYS A 122 3.57 -56.17 -8.26
CA LYS A 122 3.59 -55.35 -7.02
C LYS A 122 3.83 -53.88 -7.38
N ASP A 123 4.75 -53.63 -8.31
CA ASP A 123 5.15 -52.28 -8.72
C ASP A 123 4.06 -51.59 -9.53
N GLU A 124 3.40 -52.26 -10.49
CA GLU A 124 2.23 -51.67 -11.19
C GLU A 124 1.06 -51.42 -10.22
N ASN A 125 0.80 -52.31 -9.26
CA ASN A 125 -0.19 -52.07 -8.21
C ASN A 125 0.17 -50.83 -7.38
N TYR A 126 1.43 -50.68 -6.95
CA TYR A 126 1.92 -49.51 -6.21
C TYR A 126 1.83 -48.22 -7.05
N ILE A 127 2.22 -48.27 -8.32
CA ILE A 127 2.08 -47.17 -9.28
C ILE A 127 0.60 -46.79 -9.47
N SER A 128 -0.32 -47.76 -9.51
CA SER A 128 -1.77 -47.49 -9.60
C SER A 128 -2.29 -46.75 -8.35
N GLN A 129 -1.85 -47.16 -7.16
CA GLN A 129 -2.18 -46.50 -5.89
C GLN A 129 -1.57 -45.09 -5.81
N LEU A 130 -0.33 -44.93 -6.28
CA LEU A 130 0.34 -43.64 -6.33
C LEU A 130 -0.36 -42.68 -7.31
N LYS A 131 -0.80 -43.16 -8.48
CA LYS A 131 -1.63 -42.40 -9.43
C LYS A 131 -2.96 -41.95 -8.80
N THR A 132 -3.67 -42.82 -8.08
CA THR A 132 -4.92 -42.41 -7.40
C THR A 132 -4.67 -41.41 -6.27
N ASN A 133 -3.61 -41.60 -5.49
CA ASN A 133 -3.26 -40.68 -4.40
C ASN A 133 -2.81 -39.32 -4.91
N LEU A 134 -2.06 -39.28 -6.03
CA LEU A 134 -1.69 -38.05 -6.72
C LEU A 134 -2.93 -37.31 -7.22
N HIS A 135 -3.86 -38.00 -7.89
CA HIS A 135 -5.08 -37.38 -8.40
C HIS A 135 -5.96 -36.79 -7.28
N ILE A 136 -6.08 -37.48 -6.15
CA ILE A 136 -6.77 -36.98 -4.95
C ILE A 136 -6.05 -35.74 -4.38
N ALA A 137 -4.71 -35.75 -4.35
CA ALA A 137 -3.92 -34.62 -3.87
C ALA A 137 -4.07 -33.39 -4.80
N GLU A 138 -4.00 -33.58 -6.12
CA GLU A 138 -4.22 -32.57 -7.16
C GLU A 138 -5.62 -31.96 -7.05
N GLN A 139 -6.67 -32.79 -6.95
CA GLN A 139 -8.04 -32.31 -6.75
C GLN A 139 -8.17 -31.51 -5.45
N SER A 140 -7.53 -31.95 -4.36
CA SER A 140 -7.52 -31.21 -3.09
C SER A 140 -6.79 -29.87 -3.20
N ALA A 141 -5.76 -29.77 -4.04
CA ALA A 141 -5.02 -28.54 -4.28
C ALA A 141 -5.82 -27.55 -5.13
N ALA A 142 -6.43 -28.02 -6.22
CA ALA A 142 -7.31 -27.21 -7.06
C ALA A 142 -8.51 -26.65 -6.27
N ASN A 143 -9.12 -27.46 -5.40
CA ASN A 143 -10.19 -27.01 -4.50
C ASN A 143 -9.70 -25.88 -3.57
N LYS A 144 -8.55 -26.06 -2.89
CA LYS A 144 -7.94 -25.04 -2.02
C LYS A 144 -7.56 -23.77 -2.79
N GLU A 145 -7.13 -23.86 -4.04
CA GLU A 145 -6.84 -22.69 -4.88
C GLU A 145 -8.12 -21.93 -5.28
N SER A 146 -9.23 -22.64 -5.53
CA SER A 146 -10.55 -22.02 -5.73
C SER A 146 -11.05 -21.32 -4.44
N GLU A 147 -10.81 -21.89 -3.27
CA GLU A 147 -11.10 -21.25 -1.98
C GLU A 147 -10.22 -20.03 -1.73
N LEU A 148 -8.91 -20.11 -1.99
CA LEU A 148 -7.98 -19.00 -1.83
C LEU A 148 -8.29 -17.84 -2.78
N THR A 149 -8.71 -18.10 -4.02
CA THR A 149 -9.15 -17.05 -4.95
C THR A 149 -10.50 -16.45 -4.54
N ALA A 150 -11.43 -17.25 -4.03
CA ALA A 150 -12.67 -16.75 -3.42
C ALA A 150 -12.41 -15.88 -2.17
N MET A 151 -11.44 -16.24 -1.32
CA MET A 151 -11.07 -15.43 -0.15
C MET A 151 -10.32 -14.15 -0.56
N ARG A 152 -9.42 -14.20 -1.55
CA ARG A 152 -8.74 -13.01 -2.10
C ARG A 152 -9.74 -12.00 -2.69
N THR A 153 -10.74 -12.45 -3.44
CA THR A 153 -11.77 -11.56 -4.00
C THR A 153 -12.73 -11.01 -2.93
N ARG A 154 -12.99 -11.74 -1.84
CA ARG A 154 -13.68 -11.21 -0.65
C ARG A 154 -12.85 -10.14 0.07
N LEU A 155 -11.54 -10.37 0.22
CA LEU A 155 -10.63 -9.39 0.83
C LEU A 155 -10.54 -8.11 0.00
N SER A 156 -10.44 -8.20 -1.34
CA SER A 156 -10.48 -7.02 -2.24
C SER A 156 -11.73 -6.17 -1.98
N LYS A 157 -12.90 -6.79 -1.97
CA LYS A 157 -14.19 -6.11 -1.71
C LYS A 157 -14.25 -5.50 -0.31
N LEU A 158 -13.66 -6.13 0.70
CA LEU A 158 -13.58 -5.57 2.05
C LEU A 158 -12.61 -4.38 2.13
N SER A 159 -11.49 -4.39 1.39
CA SER A 159 -10.64 -3.19 1.26
C SER A 159 -11.34 -2.07 0.49
N GLU A 160 -12.00 -2.36 -0.64
CA GLU A 160 -12.80 -1.40 -1.41
C GLU A 160 -13.90 -0.74 -0.54
N GLN A 161 -14.59 -1.53 0.28
CA GLN A 161 -15.56 -1.05 1.27
C GLN A 161 -14.91 -0.22 2.38
N THR A 162 -13.73 -0.62 2.86
CA THR A 162 -12.99 0.12 3.90
C THR A 162 -12.51 1.47 3.40
N ASP A 163 -12.03 1.55 2.16
CA ASP A 163 -11.58 2.79 1.54
C ASP A 163 -12.76 3.70 1.15
N GLY A 164 -13.89 3.14 0.72
CA GLY A 164 -15.16 3.88 0.60
C GLY A 164 -15.59 4.51 1.92
N LEU A 165 -15.61 3.73 3.01
CA LEU A 165 -15.96 4.23 4.35
C LEU A 165 -14.97 5.27 4.89
N ARG A 166 -13.68 5.21 4.50
CA ARG A 166 -12.69 6.26 4.81
C ARG A 166 -12.97 7.56 4.07
N ILE A 167 -13.36 7.49 2.80
CA ILE A 167 -13.75 8.66 1.99
C ILE A 167 -15.03 9.29 2.56
N ASP A 168 -16.04 8.48 2.91
CA ASP A 168 -17.26 8.94 3.57
C ASP A 168 -16.97 9.61 4.91
N LEU A 169 -16.09 9.01 5.73
CA LEU A 169 -15.68 9.59 7.02
C LEU A 169 -14.97 10.93 6.85
N ALA A 170 -14.00 11.03 5.94
CA ALA A 170 -13.31 12.29 5.65
C ALA A 170 -14.28 13.36 5.12
N ALA A 171 -15.25 12.98 4.28
CA ALA A 171 -16.31 13.89 3.85
C ALA A 171 -17.13 14.42 5.04
N ARG A 172 -17.56 13.54 5.96
CA ARG A 172 -18.27 13.94 7.19
C ARG A 172 -17.42 14.80 8.13
N GLU A 173 -16.10 14.60 8.18
CA GLU A 173 -15.19 15.47 8.91
C GLU A 173 -15.18 16.89 8.31
N THR A 174 -15.08 17.03 6.98
CA THR A 174 -15.14 18.35 6.33
C THR A 174 -16.51 19.03 6.46
N GLU A 175 -17.62 18.28 6.46
CA GLU A 175 -18.95 18.80 6.80
C GLU A 175 -19.01 19.30 8.24
N ALA A 176 -18.47 18.54 9.20
CA ALA A 176 -18.44 18.91 10.61
C ALA A 176 -17.57 20.14 10.87
N GLU A 177 -16.43 20.28 10.18
CA GLU A 177 -15.61 21.49 10.22
C GLU A 177 -16.34 22.70 9.62
N SER A 178 -16.98 22.55 8.46
CA SER A 178 -17.80 23.60 7.84
C SER A 178 -18.93 24.08 8.76
N LEU A 179 -19.65 23.14 9.39
CA LEU A 179 -20.68 23.44 10.39
C LEU A 179 -20.10 24.12 11.64
N LYS A 180 -18.89 23.74 12.09
CA LYS A 180 -18.17 24.36 13.21
C LYS A 180 -17.74 25.80 12.90
N PHE A 181 -17.23 26.07 11.69
CA PHE A 181 -16.95 27.43 11.23
C PHE A 181 -18.22 28.28 11.19
N ARG A 182 -19.32 27.76 10.65
CA ARG A 182 -20.62 28.46 10.63
C ARG A 182 -21.19 28.70 12.04
N ALA A 183 -21.05 27.73 12.94
CA ALA A 183 -21.49 27.86 14.33
C ALA A 183 -20.67 28.91 15.10
N ASN A 184 -19.38 29.06 14.80
CA ASN A 184 -18.55 30.14 15.35
C ASN A 184 -18.97 31.50 14.79
N ALA A 185 -19.12 31.64 13.46
CA ALA A 185 -19.57 32.90 12.85
C ALA A 185 -20.92 33.40 13.44
N LEU A 186 -21.91 32.50 13.57
CA LEU A 186 -23.19 32.81 14.22
C LEU A 186 -23.05 33.14 15.72
N ARG A 187 -22.01 32.66 16.39
CA ARG A 187 -21.70 32.98 17.79
C ARG A 187 -21.11 34.38 17.93
N ASP A 188 -20.25 34.76 16.99
CA ASP A 188 -19.62 36.07 16.92
C ASP A 188 -20.64 37.15 16.51
N GLU A 189 -21.46 36.90 15.49
CA GLU A 189 -22.61 37.74 15.10
C GLU A 189 -23.58 37.96 16.26
N ARG A 190 -23.88 36.91 17.03
CA ARG A 190 -24.72 37.01 18.23
C ARG A 190 -24.08 37.92 19.28
N ASP A 191 -22.76 37.86 19.47
CA ASP A 191 -22.08 38.63 20.51
C ASP A 191 -21.78 40.07 20.08
N THR A 192 -21.64 40.39 18.78
CA THR A 192 -21.70 41.77 18.29
C THR A 192 -23.10 42.36 18.45
N LEU A 193 -24.16 41.65 18.02
CA LEU A 193 -25.55 42.10 18.22
C LEU A 193 -25.89 42.31 19.70
N ARG A 194 -25.35 41.50 20.61
CA ARG A 194 -25.48 41.72 22.06
C ARG A 194 -24.77 42.99 22.53
N GLN A 195 -23.55 43.23 22.05
CA GLN A 195 -22.82 44.47 22.35
C GLN A 195 -23.61 45.69 21.86
N ASP A 196 -24.09 45.67 20.62
CA ASP A 196 -24.92 46.72 20.03
C ASP A 196 -26.20 46.95 20.84
N VAL A 197 -26.93 45.90 21.24
CA VAL A 197 -28.11 46.03 22.10
C VAL A 197 -27.75 46.67 23.45
N THR A 198 -26.65 46.30 24.11
CA THR A 198 -26.25 46.96 25.38
C THR A 198 -25.81 48.41 25.17
N LEU A 199 -25.23 48.75 24.02
CA LEU A 199 -24.81 50.10 23.66
C LEU A 199 -26.00 51.00 23.29
N LEU A 200 -27.00 50.45 22.59
CA LEU A 200 -28.29 51.12 22.35
C LEU A 200 -29.07 51.31 23.66
N GLN A 201 -29.09 50.33 24.56
CA GLN A 201 -29.70 50.47 25.90
C GLN A 201 -29.02 51.56 26.75
N LYS A 202 -27.70 51.73 26.65
CA LYS A 202 -26.99 52.87 27.28
C LYS A 202 -27.43 54.19 26.67
N ARG A 203 -27.36 54.32 25.33
CA ARG A 203 -27.79 55.54 24.61
C ARG A 203 -29.25 55.92 24.88
N ALA A 204 -30.14 54.94 25.01
CA ALA A 204 -31.54 55.15 25.39
C ALA A 204 -31.66 55.74 26.79
N LYS A 205 -30.98 55.15 27.80
CA LYS A 205 -30.95 55.69 29.17
C LYS A 205 -30.32 57.08 29.24
N ASP A 206 -29.27 57.35 28.46
CA ASP A 206 -28.65 58.67 28.37
C ASP A 206 -29.61 59.70 27.75
N ALA A 207 -30.48 59.29 26.83
CA ALA A 207 -31.52 60.12 26.24
C ALA A 207 -32.71 60.34 27.21
N GLU A 208 -33.14 59.31 27.94
CA GLU A 208 -34.15 59.41 29.02
C GLU A 208 -33.68 60.36 30.13
N GLN A 209 -32.39 60.31 30.52
CA GLN A 209 -31.80 61.24 31.47
C GLN A 209 -31.75 62.68 30.95
N LYS A 210 -31.45 62.89 29.66
CA LYS A 210 -31.52 64.22 29.04
C LYS A 210 -32.96 64.74 28.95
N LEU A 211 -33.93 63.86 28.65
CA LEU A 211 -35.35 64.22 28.60
C LEU A 211 -35.87 64.61 29.98
N THR A 212 -35.57 63.84 31.03
CA THR A 212 -35.96 64.18 32.42
C THR A 212 -35.26 65.45 32.90
N GLN A 213 -33.98 65.67 32.57
CA GLN A 213 -33.31 66.95 32.80
C GLN A 213 -34.04 68.11 32.10
N GLN A 214 -34.40 67.98 30.82
CA GLN A 214 -35.14 69.01 30.09
C GLN A 214 -36.56 69.22 30.64
N GLN A 215 -37.28 68.17 31.06
CA GLN A 215 -38.56 68.29 31.76
C GLN A 215 -38.40 69.09 33.07
N HIS A 216 -37.37 68.82 33.86
CA HIS A 216 -37.05 69.64 35.03
C HIS A 216 -36.62 71.08 34.67
N MET A 217 -36.05 71.34 33.49
CA MET A 217 -35.80 72.71 33.04
C MET A 217 -37.11 73.42 32.68
N VAL A 218 -38.00 72.76 31.94
CA VAL A 218 -39.32 73.27 31.58
C VAL A 218 -40.14 73.59 32.83
N ILE A 219 -40.25 72.66 33.78
CA ILE A 219 -40.96 72.89 35.05
C ILE A 219 -40.38 74.10 35.81
N ARG A 220 -39.05 74.27 35.86
CA ARG A 220 -38.44 75.45 36.51
C ARG A 220 -38.65 76.76 35.74
N LEU A 221 -38.84 76.70 34.42
CA LEU A 221 -39.20 77.86 33.60
C LEU A 221 -40.70 78.19 33.72
N GLU A 222 -41.57 77.18 33.82
CA GLU A 222 -43.00 77.31 34.10
C GLU A 222 -43.23 77.89 35.51
N ASP A 223 -42.54 77.38 36.54
CA ASP A 223 -42.51 77.95 37.89
C ASP A 223 -42.07 79.43 37.88
N LYS A 224 -41.04 79.75 37.09
CA LYS A 224 -40.53 81.13 36.97
C LYS A 224 -41.54 82.03 36.25
N ALA A 225 -42.15 81.57 35.17
CA ALA A 225 -43.19 82.28 34.44
C ALA A 225 -44.47 82.45 35.29
N ALA A 226 -44.83 81.47 36.12
CA ALA A 226 -45.94 81.54 37.07
C ALA A 226 -45.66 82.58 38.18
N ARG A 227 -44.42 82.65 38.70
CA ARG A 227 -44.01 83.69 39.65
C ARG A 227 -43.94 85.08 39.02
N GLU A 228 -43.44 85.18 37.78
CA GLU A 228 -43.33 86.45 37.05
C GLU A 228 -44.72 86.99 36.69
N SER A 229 -45.63 86.14 36.20
CA SER A 229 -47.03 86.49 35.95
C SER A 229 -47.83 86.78 37.22
N ALA A 230 -47.59 86.06 38.33
CA ALA A 230 -48.14 86.45 39.63
C ALA A 230 -47.63 87.84 40.06
N SER A 231 -46.33 88.12 39.92
CA SER A 231 -45.78 89.46 40.21
C SER A 231 -46.32 90.54 39.26
N ALA A 232 -46.65 90.18 38.02
CA ALA A 232 -47.27 91.08 37.04
C ALA A 232 -48.72 91.37 37.45
N ALA A 233 -49.50 90.35 37.80
CA ALA A 233 -50.86 90.50 38.33
C ALA A 233 -50.87 91.29 39.65
N GLU A 234 -49.89 91.15 40.52
CA GLU A 234 -49.73 92.00 41.71
C GLU A 234 -49.45 93.45 41.34
N LYS A 235 -48.54 93.71 40.39
CA LYS A 235 -48.27 95.06 39.87
C LYS A 235 -49.50 95.66 39.17
N GLU A 236 -50.24 94.88 38.40
CA GLU A 236 -51.50 95.29 37.77
C GLU A 236 -52.58 95.59 38.81
N ASN A 237 -52.70 94.78 39.87
CA ASN A 237 -53.60 95.07 41.00
C ASN A 237 -53.19 96.33 41.77
N LEU A 238 -51.88 96.57 41.96
CA LEU A 238 -51.37 97.81 42.54
C LEU A 238 -51.59 99.03 41.63
N LEU A 239 -51.43 98.87 40.32
CA LEU A 239 -51.72 99.88 39.31
C LEU A 239 -53.23 100.16 39.22
N ALA A 240 -54.09 99.14 39.30
CA ALA A 240 -55.54 99.28 39.33
C ALA A 240 -55.99 99.98 40.62
N ARG A 241 -55.41 99.64 41.77
CA ARG A 241 -55.63 100.38 43.03
C ARG A 241 -55.16 101.83 42.91
N ARG A 242 -53.97 102.08 42.34
CA ARG A 242 -53.45 103.43 42.08
C ARG A 242 -54.30 104.20 41.05
N GLN A 243 -54.88 103.54 40.06
CA GLN A 243 -55.82 104.13 39.12
C GLN A 243 -57.16 104.44 39.78
N GLN A 244 -57.64 103.60 40.72
CA GLN A 244 -58.82 103.91 41.55
C GLN A 244 -58.54 105.03 42.55
N GLU A 245 -57.34 105.11 43.13
CA GLU A 245 -56.87 106.24 43.94
C GLU A 245 -56.79 107.51 43.09
N ILE A 246 -56.22 107.46 41.88
CA ILE A 246 -56.19 108.57 40.93
C ILE A 246 -57.60 108.94 40.45
N ALA A 247 -58.52 107.99 40.30
CA ALA A 247 -59.92 108.26 39.96
C ALA A 247 -60.63 108.97 41.12
N LYS A 248 -60.47 108.48 42.35
CA LYS A 248 -60.98 109.12 43.58
C LYS A 248 -60.35 110.49 43.81
N LEU A 249 -59.05 110.67 43.54
CA LEU A 249 -58.36 111.95 43.60
C LEU A 249 -58.80 112.90 42.48
N LYS A 250 -59.08 112.40 41.26
CA LYS A 250 -59.72 113.19 40.18
C LYS A 250 -61.17 113.54 40.50
N GLU A 251 -61.88 112.70 41.25
CA GLU A 251 -63.26 112.95 41.70
C GLU A 251 -63.30 113.91 42.89
N GLN A 252 -62.37 113.79 43.84
CA GLN A 252 -62.12 114.78 44.89
C GLN A 252 -61.62 116.10 44.30
N LEU A 253 -60.77 116.08 43.26
CA LEU A 253 -60.41 117.27 42.50
C LEU A 253 -61.59 117.83 41.71
N LYS A 254 -62.55 117.01 41.24
CA LYS A 254 -63.82 117.49 40.66
C LYS A 254 -64.76 118.07 41.72
N ALA A 255 -64.82 117.49 42.92
CA ALA A 255 -65.62 117.98 44.04
C ALA A 255 -65.02 119.29 44.59
N ALA A 256 -63.72 119.32 44.85
CA ALA A 256 -62.98 120.53 45.19
C ALA A 256 -63.04 121.55 44.04
N ASN A 257 -63.02 121.17 42.76
CA ASN A 257 -63.30 122.10 41.66
C ASN A 257 -64.78 122.55 41.61
N ALA A 258 -65.74 121.74 42.06
CA ALA A 258 -67.14 122.13 42.16
C ALA A 258 -67.36 123.10 43.34
N GLU A 259 -66.62 122.93 44.44
CA GLU A 259 -66.57 123.85 45.58
C GLU A 259 -65.82 125.13 45.21
N ILE A 260 -64.66 125.04 44.57
CA ILE A 260 -63.97 126.17 43.93
C ILE A 260 -64.88 126.83 42.88
N ARG A 261 -65.82 126.14 42.22
CA ARG A 261 -66.83 126.76 41.33
C ARG A 261 -68.05 127.34 42.08
N ARG A 262 -68.39 126.86 43.28
CA ARG A 262 -69.38 127.49 44.18
C ARG A 262 -68.78 128.77 44.79
N ILE A 263 -67.56 128.67 45.30
CA ILE A 263 -66.73 129.76 45.81
C ILE A 263 -66.44 130.78 44.69
N ASN A 264 -66.02 130.38 43.49
CA ASN A 264 -65.94 131.25 42.30
C ASN A 264 -67.30 131.52 41.62
N ARG A 265 -68.43 131.31 42.30
CA ARG A 265 -69.71 131.99 41.99
C ARG A 265 -69.93 133.09 43.02
N VAL A 266 -69.82 132.76 44.32
CA VAL A 266 -69.90 133.71 45.44
C VAL A 266 -68.84 134.83 45.35
N LEU A 267 -67.64 134.57 44.85
CA LEU A 267 -66.61 135.59 44.56
C LEU A 267 -66.71 136.20 43.16
N ARG A 268 -67.61 135.72 42.28
CA ARG A 268 -67.75 136.31 40.93
C ARG A 268 -68.60 137.56 40.94
N ASP A 269 -69.54 137.65 41.88
CA ASP A 269 -70.31 138.86 42.18
C ASP A 269 -69.44 139.97 42.82
N ALA A 270 -68.14 139.72 43.04
CA ALA A 270 -67.11 140.67 43.47
C ALA A 270 -65.86 140.73 42.54
N GLY A 271 -65.90 140.05 41.38
CA GLY A 271 -65.02 140.16 40.20
C GLY A 271 -63.50 140.38 40.32
N LEU A 272 -62.68 139.36 40.02
CA LEU A 272 -61.26 139.45 39.58
C LEU A 272 -60.80 138.15 38.85
N THR A 273 -59.56 138.06 38.32
CA THR A 273 -59.17 137.13 37.22
C THR A 273 -57.82 136.36 37.40
N LYS A 274 -57.62 135.19 36.70
CA LYS A 274 -56.35 134.62 36.09
C LYS A 274 -56.37 133.09 35.74
N MET A 275 -55.22 132.39 35.71
CA MET A 275 -54.68 131.49 34.63
C MET A 275 -53.52 130.56 35.15
N ALA A 276 -52.90 129.56 34.47
CA ALA A 276 -53.16 128.68 33.29
C ALA A 276 -51.97 127.65 33.07
N ALA A 277 -52.01 126.76 32.04
CA ALA A 277 -50.91 125.95 31.43
C ALA A 277 -50.26 124.75 32.23
N ASP A 278 -49.36 123.87 31.69
CA ASP A 278 -49.43 122.91 30.53
C ASP A 278 -48.23 121.87 30.43
N LEU A 279 -48.41 120.70 29.75
CA LEU A 279 -47.46 119.81 28.97
C LEU A 279 -46.29 118.93 29.65
N PRO A 280 -45.27 118.27 28.97
CA PRO A 280 -45.12 116.77 28.79
C PRO A 280 -43.64 116.18 28.76
N ALA A 281 -43.28 115.10 27.96
CA ALA A 281 -41.97 114.75 27.30
C ALA A 281 -41.38 113.28 27.41
N GLU A 282 -40.58 112.85 26.39
CA GLU A 282 -39.99 111.47 26.15
C GLU A 282 -38.47 111.52 25.67
N LEU A 283 -37.68 110.58 25.06
CA LEU A 283 -37.75 109.21 24.40
C LEU A 283 -36.28 108.60 24.14
N THR A 284 -36.08 107.55 23.29
CA THR A 284 -34.83 107.02 22.57
C THR A 284 -33.72 106.20 23.33
N ALA A 285 -32.76 105.39 22.78
CA ALA A 285 -32.31 104.85 21.44
C ALA A 285 -31.39 103.54 21.53
N GLU A 286 -30.63 103.12 20.47
CA GLU A 286 -29.88 101.82 20.27
C GLU A 286 -28.40 101.93 19.69
N ASP A 287 -27.74 100.79 19.28
CA ASP A 287 -26.88 100.53 18.06
C ASP A 287 -25.44 99.83 18.14
N THR A 288 -24.70 99.67 17.01
CA THR A 288 -23.71 98.57 16.65
C THR A 288 -22.48 98.96 15.75
N ALA A 289 -21.43 98.09 15.54
CA ALA A 289 -20.35 98.17 14.47
C ALA A 289 -19.35 96.95 14.37
N ALA A 290 -18.55 96.82 13.26
CA ALA A 290 -17.50 95.78 12.97
C ALA A 290 -16.41 96.29 11.94
N SER A 291 -15.36 95.63 11.37
CA SER A 291 -14.77 94.23 11.30
C SER A 291 -13.28 94.25 10.76
N MET A 292 -12.54 93.12 10.56
CA MET A 292 -11.15 93.07 9.99
C MET A 292 -10.69 91.68 9.43
N PHE A 293 -9.93 91.59 8.31
CA PHE A 293 -9.29 90.35 7.76
C PHE A 293 -8.13 90.62 6.76
N ASP A 294 -7.13 89.71 6.64
CA ASP A 294 -6.72 89.07 5.35
C ASP A 294 -5.72 87.89 5.51
N THR A 295 -4.71 87.99 6.42
CA THR A 295 -3.64 86.97 6.53
C THR A 295 -4.08 85.59 7.02
N ALA A 296 -5.26 85.48 7.64
CA ALA A 296 -5.82 84.22 8.14
C ALA A 296 -6.41 83.32 7.04
N ALA A 297 -6.74 83.87 5.86
CA ALA A 297 -7.33 83.09 4.77
C ALA A 297 -6.30 82.15 4.11
N VAL A 298 -5.13 82.69 3.75
CA VAL A 298 -4.05 81.94 3.07
C VAL A 298 -3.50 80.80 3.95
N THR A 299 -3.37 81.02 5.27
CA THR A 299 -2.93 79.97 6.20
C THR A 299 -3.99 78.90 6.43
N ALA A 300 -5.30 79.23 6.32
CA ALA A 300 -6.38 78.26 6.36
C ALA A 300 -6.43 77.40 5.09
N GLU A 301 -6.32 78.01 3.91
CA GLU A 301 -6.35 77.30 2.62
C GLU A 301 -5.17 76.32 2.48
N MET A 302 -3.93 76.78 2.72
CA MET A 302 -2.76 75.89 2.69
C MET A 302 -2.82 74.82 3.81
N GLY A 303 -3.46 75.13 4.94
CA GLY A 303 -3.72 74.17 6.02
C GLY A 303 -4.72 73.08 5.65
N GLU A 304 -5.77 73.41 4.90
CA GLU A 304 -6.66 72.41 4.32
C GLU A 304 -5.95 71.55 3.27
N ASP A 305 -5.16 72.17 2.39
CA ASP A 305 -4.57 71.44 1.29
C ASP A 305 -3.48 70.45 1.74
N VAL A 306 -2.70 70.80 2.77
CA VAL A 306 -1.80 69.85 3.43
C VAL A 306 -2.57 68.72 4.14
N ARG A 307 -3.76 68.99 4.71
CA ARG A 307 -4.63 67.94 5.29
C ARG A 307 -5.19 67.01 4.20
N LYS A 308 -5.69 67.55 3.08
CA LYS A 308 -6.19 66.78 1.93
C LYS A 308 -5.09 65.89 1.33
N ARG A 309 -3.90 66.46 1.07
CA ARG A 309 -2.74 65.75 0.52
C ARG A 309 -2.19 64.68 1.48
N SER A 310 -2.12 64.95 2.79
CA SER A 310 -1.66 63.96 3.78
C SER A 310 -2.66 62.82 4.04
N ALA A 311 -3.97 63.08 4.01
CA ALA A 311 -5.00 62.04 4.07
C ALA A 311 -4.92 61.11 2.85
N ALA A 312 -4.83 61.67 1.64
CA ALA A 312 -4.65 60.91 0.41
C ALA A 312 -3.33 60.11 0.40
N LEU A 313 -2.25 60.65 0.98
CA LEU A 313 -0.99 59.91 1.13
C LEU A 313 -1.10 58.77 2.16
N ALA A 314 -1.84 58.95 3.26
CA ALA A 314 -2.05 57.89 4.24
C ALA A 314 -2.83 56.70 3.64
N GLU A 315 -3.88 56.97 2.85
CA GLU A 315 -4.62 55.96 2.09
C GLU A 315 -3.71 55.27 1.05
N ARG A 316 -2.93 56.05 0.29
CA ARG A 316 -1.93 55.51 -0.65
C ARG A 316 -0.89 54.63 0.04
N LEU A 317 -0.43 54.96 1.25
CA LEU A 317 0.52 54.14 2.01
C LEU A 317 -0.10 52.81 2.48
N GLN A 318 -1.36 52.83 2.94
CA GLN A 318 -2.07 51.60 3.31
C GLN A 318 -2.22 50.67 2.10
N ASN A 319 -2.60 51.21 0.94
CA ASN A 319 -2.73 50.47 -0.31
C ASN A 319 -1.38 50.04 -0.92
N ALA A 320 -0.34 50.88 -0.83
CA ALA A 320 1.00 50.59 -1.36
C ALA A 320 1.76 49.51 -0.58
N LYS A 321 1.30 49.15 0.63
CA LYS A 321 1.85 48.03 1.42
C LYS A 321 1.80 46.68 0.68
N ALA A 322 1.02 46.58 -0.41
CA ALA A 322 0.97 45.42 -1.30
C ALA A 322 1.95 45.46 -2.50
N VAL A 323 2.65 46.56 -2.77
CA VAL A 323 3.47 46.73 -4.00
C VAL A 323 4.83 47.41 -3.71
N ALA A 324 5.85 46.58 -3.45
CA ALA A 324 7.21 47.01 -3.07
C ALA A 324 8.04 47.55 -4.25
N GLY A 325 7.67 48.71 -4.82
CA GLY A 325 8.36 49.28 -5.98
C GLY A 325 8.11 50.75 -6.30
N ARG A 326 7.53 51.55 -5.38
CA ARG A 326 7.18 52.98 -5.64
C ARG A 326 7.77 53.98 -4.65
N ASP A 327 8.64 53.51 -3.75
CA ASP A 327 9.25 54.24 -2.65
C ASP A 327 9.99 55.53 -3.05
N GLY A 328 10.42 55.64 -4.31
CA GLY A 328 11.06 56.86 -4.83
C GLY A 328 10.11 58.05 -4.87
N ALA A 329 8.94 57.88 -5.49
CA ALA A 329 7.92 58.92 -5.59
C ALA A 329 7.26 59.20 -4.23
N ILE A 330 7.01 58.15 -3.43
CA ILE A 330 6.42 58.29 -2.09
C ILE A 330 7.32 59.13 -1.17
N ARG A 331 8.65 58.95 -1.22
CA ARG A 331 9.59 59.79 -0.45
C ARG A 331 9.60 61.25 -0.90
N GLU A 332 9.41 61.52 -2.19
CA GLU A 332 9.29 62.88 -2.74
C GLU A 332 7.97 63.55 -2.31
N GLU A 333 6.85 62.83 -2.36
CA GLU A 333 5.55 63.32 -1.85
C GLU A 333 5.63 63.64 -0.34
N ILE A 334 6.22 62.74 0.47
CA ILE A 334 6.44 62.95 1.91
C ILE A 334 7.33 64.19 2.16
N ALA A 335 8.44 64.33 1.42
CA ALA A 335 9.33 65.49 1.56
C ALA A 335 8.63 66.81 1.22
N SER A 336 7.75 66.82 0.20
CA SER A 336 6.97 68.01 -0.15
C SER A 336 5.92 68.36 0.92
N ILE A 337 5.22 67.38 1.48
CA ILE A 337 4.23 67.58 2.55
C ILE A 337 4.90 68.07 3.83
N ALA A 338 6.07 67.53 4.18
CA ALA A 338 6.86 67.99 5.32
C ALA A 338 7.38 69.43 5.14
N ALA A 339 7.86 69.80 3.95
CA ALA A 339 8.25 71.17 3.65
C ALA A 339 7.07 72.16 3.76
N ASN A 340 5.88 71.80 3.25
CA ASN A 340 4.66 72.59 3.39
C ASN A 340 4.22 72.74 4.85
N MET A 341 4.32 71.69 5.67
CA MET A 341 4.06 71.78 7.12
C MET A 341 5.00 72.76 7.82
N VAL A 342 6.31 72.69 7.55
CA VAL A 342 7.33 73.59 8.13
C VAL A 342 7.10 75.05 7.70
N ALA A 343 6.74 75.26 6.43
CA ALA A 343 6.39 76.60 5.93
C ALA A 343 5.11 77.14 6.58
N LEU A 344 4.07 76.32 6.72
CA LEU A 344 2.82 76.71 7.38
C LEU A 344 3.04 77.05 8.86
N THR A 345 3.84 76.30 9.61
CA THR A 345 4.20 76.66 10.98
C THR A 345 5.00 77.97 11.04
N ALA A 346 5.98 78.17 10.15
CA ALA A 346 6.78 79.41 10.09
C ALA A 346 5.99 80.66 9.61
N LEU A 347 4.83 80.47 8.97
CA LEU A 347 3.88 81.53 8.64
C LEU A 347 2.93 81.81 9.82
N ASN A 348 2.40 80.77 10.47
CA ASN A 348 1.47 80.89 11.60
C ASN A 348 2.14 81.41 12.89
N GLU A 349 3.42 81.09 13.11
CA GLU A 349 4.27 81.66 14.16
C GLU A 349 4.82 83.06 13.82
N GLY A 350 4.58 83.54 12.59
CA GLY A 350 4.97 84.87 12.14
C GLY A 350 6.49 85.10 12.02
N PRO A 351 6.94 86.37 12.02
CA PRO A 351 8.36 86.72 11.81
C PRO A 351 9.27 86.34 12.99
N SER A 352 8.70 86.04 14.16
CA SER A 352 9.39 85.58 15.37
C SER A 352 9.72 84.08 15.41
N SER A 353 9.39 83.33 14.37
CA SER A 353 9.57 81.87 14.33
C SER A 353 11.05 81.44 14.30
N PRO A 354 11.52 80.60 15.25
CA PRO A 354 12.90 80.08 15.25
C PRO A 354 13.16 79.16 14.05
N ILE A 355 12.11 78.70 13.37
CA ILE A 355 12.20 77.98 12.10
C ILE A 355 12.90 78.85 11.04
N ARG A 356 12.64 80.16 10.98
CA ARG A 356 13.26 81.06 9.98
C ARG A 356 14.77 81.21 10.18
N THR A 357 15.26 81.20 11.43
CA THR A 357 16.70 81.20 11.71
C THR A 357 17.34 79.85 11.39
N LEU A 358 16.68 78.73 11.74
CA LEU A 358 17.18 77.37 11.43
C LEU A 358 17.24 77.08 9.92
N LEU A 359 16.35 77.68 9.12
CA LEU A 359 16.39 77.59 7.66
C LEU A 359 17.53 78.42 7.03
N ALA A 360 18.03 79.46 7.72
CA ALA A 360 19.16 80.27 7.24
C ALA A 360 20.52 79.59 7.47
N ASP A 361 20.68 78.86 8.58
CA ASP A 361 21.92 78.17 8.95
C ASP A 361 22.20 76.88 8.14
N ALA A 362 21.28 76.42 7.30
CA ALA A 362 21.40 75.19 6.50
C ALA A 362 22.43 75.25 5.34
N GLY A 363 23.30 76.28 5.32
CA GLY A 363 24.06 76.72 4.16
C GLY A 363 25.42 76.04 3.90
N THR A 364 25.46 74.74 3.58
CA THR A 364 26.61 74.15 2.85
C THR A 364 26.16 73.33 1.64
N LYS A 365 26.40 73.84 0.42
CA LYS A 365 25.95 73.21 -0.84
C LYS A 365 27.01 72.25 -1.39
N THR A 366 26.76 70.95 -1.28
CA THR A 366 27.50 69.91 -2.02
C THR A 366 26.95 69.79 -3.46
N PRO A 367 27.80 69.64 -4.51
CA PRO A 367 27.34 69.80 -5.91
C PRO A 367 26.50 68.65 -6.50
N ASN A 368 26.16 67.62 -5.72
CA ASN A 368 25.59 66.36 -6.22
C ASN A 368 24.54 65.77 -5.26
N ASP A 369 23.87 66.60 -4.47
CA ASP A 369 22.83 66.17 -3.53
C ASP A 369 21.43 66.69 -3.93
N ARG A 370 20.39 66.07 -3.38
CA ARG A 370 18.99 66.25 -3.75
C ARG A 370 18.42 67.48 -3.03
N VAL A 371 17.58 68.26 -3.70
CA VAL A 371 17.01 69.53 -3.17
C VAL A 371 16.45 69.32 -1.76
N SER A 372 17.06 69.98 -0.78
CA SER A 372 16.83 69.67 0.64
C SER A 372 15.45 70.11 1.10
N LEU A 373 15.00 69.56 2.24
CA LEU A 373 13.74 69.96 2.87
C LEU A 373 13.78 71.43 3.32
N ALA A 374 14.95 71.93 3.74
CA ALA A 374 15.15 73.31 4.14
C ALA A 374 15.01 74.27 2.94
N ASP A 375 15.67 73.99 1.82
CA ASP A 375 15.55 74.80 0.58
C ASP A 375 14.09 74.92 0.13
N ARG A 376 13.33 73.81 0.20
CA ARG A 376 11.91 73.77 -0.17
C ARG A 376 11.05 74.59 0.78
N ALA A 377 11.21 74.42 2.09
CA ALA A 377 10.47 75.20 3.08
C ALA A 377 10.76 76.71 2.96
N ALA A 378 12.02 77.08 2.75
CA ALA A 378 12.42 78.48 2.53
C ALA A 378 11.77 79.07 1.26
N ALA A 379 11.71 78.30 0.16
CA ALA A 379 11.06 78.74 -1.08
C ALA A 379 9.55 78.99 -0.91
N ILE A 380 8.84 78.14 -0.16
CA ILE A 380 7.40 78.29 0.13
C ILE A 380 7.15 79.49 1.06
N ILE A 381 8.01 79.73 2.04
CA ILE A 381 7.92 80.91 2.92
C ILE A 381 8.17 82.22 2.14
N ALA A 382 9.03 82.18 1.11
CA ALA A 382 9.29 83.32 0.24
C ALA A 382 8.14 83.62 -0.75
N ASN A 383 7.49 82.59 -1.30
CA ASN A 383 6.37 82.70 -2.23
C ASN A 383 5.17 81.84 -1.76
N PRO A 384 4.31 82.35 -0.86
CA PRO A 384 3.18 81.58 -0.31
C PRO A 384 1.96 81.47 -1.26
N VAL A 385 2.14 81.73 -2.55
CA VAL A 385 1.07 81.73 -3.57
C VAL A 385 1.53 80.96 -4.81
N HIS A 386 1.53 79.62 -4.74
CA HIS A 386 1.52 78.69 -5.89
C HIS A 386 1.17 77.25 -5.48
#